data_AF-A0A7C3HC87-F1
#
_entry.id   AF-A0A7C3HC87-F1
#
_cell.length_a   1.000
_cell.length_b   1.000
_cell.length_c   1.000
_cell.angle_alpha   90.00
_cell.angle_beta   90.00
_cell.angle_gamma   90.00
#
_symmetry.space_group_name_H-M   'P 1'
#
loop_
_entity.id
_entity.type
_entity.pdbx_description
1 polymer ?
#
loop_
_entity_poly.entity_id
_entity_poly.type
_entity_poly.pdbx_seq_one_letter_code
_entity_poly.pdbx_strand_id
1 'polypeptide(L)'
;MRVHSIHAGNYGPFAVLEEVRLGPLATIVGQNDVGKSNILRALRLFFEQRPKIEESDVHDGADQKDDVVIEIAFTCLPDVIELEDGVETSFPEEMLVDTNGCLRIRKVFPRGNLTKPSISLIVQDFADGHFAGLSILKERELNERCASFGI
;
A
#
# COMPACT_ATOMS: atom_id res chain seq x y z
N MET A 1 -14.23 7.20 1.68
CA MET A 1 -12.81 7.01 1.30
C MET A 1 -12.53 7.59 -0.07
N ARG A 2 -11.36 8.18 -0.27
CA ARG A 2 -10.90 8.78 -1.53
C ARG A 2 -9.41 8.48 -1.72
N VAL A 3 -8.97 8.30 -2.96
CA VAL A 3 -7.53 8.19 -3.27
C VAL A 3 -6.85 9.51 -2.92
N HIS A 4 -5.83 9.45 -2.07
CA HIS A 4 -4.99 10.57 -1.67
C HIS A 4 -3.76 10.70 -2.57
N SER A 5 -3.10 9.57 -2.84
CA SER A 5 -1.90 9.54 -3.66
C SER A 5 -1.65 8.15 -4.25
N ILE A 6 -0.79 8.11 -5.25
CA ILE A 6 -0.23 6.89 -5.83
C ILE A 6 1.29 6.99 -5.86
N HIS A 7 1.94 5.87 -5.58
CA HIS A 7 3.36 5.60 -5.81
C HIS A 7 3.49 4.30 -6.60
N ALA A 8 4.52 4.20 -7.44
CA ALA A 8 4.82 2.97 -8.14
C ALA A 8 6.33 2.74 -8.28
N GLY A 9 6.75 1.49 -8.33
CA GLY A 9 8.13 1.09 -8.57
C GLY A 9 8.18 0.01 -9.65
N ASN A 10 9.18 0.09 -10.53
CA ASN A 10 9.42 -0.85 -11.62
C ASN A 10 8.21 -1.07 -12.56
N TYR A 11 7.39 -0.03 -12.79
CA TYR A 11 6.17 -0.11 -13.59
C TYR A 11 6.20 0.84 -14.79
N GLY A 12 6.10 0.28 -15.99
CA GLY A 12 6.12 0.99 -17.26
C GLY A 12 7.37 1.87 -17.39
N PRO A 13 7.23 3.18 -17.64
CA PRO A 13 8.39 4.07 -17.75
C PRO A 13 9.05 4.39 -16.41
N PHE A 14 8.48 3.96 -15.28
CA PHE A 14 8.92 4.36 -13.95
C PHE A 14 9.79 3.28 -13.30
N ALA A 15 11.10 3.55 -13.18
CA ALA A 15 11.91 2.87 -12.17
C ALA A 15 11.36 3.17 -10.78
N VAL A 16 11.12 4.46 -10.52
CA VAL A 16 10.40 4.97 -9.35
C VAL A 16 9.48 6.09 -9.81
N LEU A 17 8.20 5.96 -9.52
CA LEU A 17 7.22 7.03 -9.57
C LEU A 17 7.06 7.57 -8.16
N GLU A 18 7.67 8.73 -7.90
CA GLU A 18 7.48 9.47 -6.64
C GLU A 18 6.00 9.74 -6.38
N GLU A 19 5.66 10.03 -5.12
CA GLU A 19 4.28 10.17 -4.70
C GLU A 19 3.52 11.25 -5.49
N VAL A 20 2.51 10.82 -6.27
CA VAL A 20 1.62 11.70 -7.02
C VAL A 20 0.34 11.89 -6.23
N ARG A 21 0.13 13.10 -5.71
CA ARG A 21 -1.11 13.46 -4.99
C ARG A 21 -2.29 13.61 -5.94
N LEU A 22 -3.42 13.05 -5.54
CA LEU A 22 -4.68 13.08 -6.28
C LEU A 22 -5.75 13.80 -5.44
N GLY A 23 -6.14 14.99 -5.91
CA GLY A 23 -7.22 15.78 -5.32
C GLY A 23 -8.62 15.24 -5.64
N PRO A 24 -9.69 15.91 -5.19
CA PRO A 24 -11.05 15.61 -5.62
C PRO A 24 -11.21 15.72 -7.14
N LEU A 25 -10.44 16.62 -7.76
CA LEU A 25 -10.17 16.70 -9.18
C LEU A 25 -8.66 16.80 -9.35
N ALA A 26 -8.08 15.93 -10.19
CA ALA A 26 -6.67 15.93 -10.51
C ALA A 26 -6.50 15.96 -12.04
N THR A 27 -5.62 16.83 -12.53
CA THR A 27 -5.28 16.91 -13.95
C THR A 27 -3.82 16.49 -14.13
N ILE A 28 -3.61 15.43 -14.89
CA ILE A 28 -2.25 14.93 -15.20
C ILE A 28 -1.89 15.44 -16.60
N VAL A 29 -0.94 16.38 -16.66
CA VAL A 29 -0.47 17.02 -17.91
C VAL A 29 0.99 16.70 -18.17
N GLY A 30 1.41 16.81 -19.44
CA GLY A 30 2.77 16.51 -19.88
C GLY A 30 2.80 16.06 -21.34
N GLN A 31 3.99 15.91 -21.92
CA GLN A 31 4.15 15.44 -23.29
C GLN A 31 3.62 14.00 -23.48
N ASN A 32 3.38 13.58 -24.72
CA ASN A 32 2.99 12.20 -24.99
C ASN A 32 4.09 11.23 -24.54
N ASP A 33 3.67 10.02 -24.15
CA ASP A 33 4.55 8.90 -23.80
C ASP A 33 5.49 9.10 -22.59
N VAL A 34 5.36 10.22 -21.85
CA VAL A 34 6.07 10.44 -20.57
C VAL A 34 5.48 9.66 -19.37
N GLY A 35 4.55 8.73 -19.62
CA GLY A 35 3.96 7.88 -18.58
C GLY A 35 2.65 8.35 -17.95
N LYS A 36 2.03 9.43 -18.44
CA LYS A 36 0.72 9.92 -17.90
C LYS A 36 -0.35 8.82 -17.86
N SER A 37 -0.47 8.06 -18.96
CA SER A 37 -1.42 6.95 -19.06
C SER A 37 -1.03 5.79 -18.15
N ASN A 38 0.26 5.59 -17.87
CA ASN A 38 0.73 4.56 -16.94
C ASN A 38 0.27 4.85 -15.51
N ILE A 39 0.25 6.11 -15.05
CA ILE A 39 -0.31 6.45 -13.73
C ILE A 39 -1.79 5.99 -13.64
N LEU A 40 -2.59 6.27 -14.67
CA LEU A 40 -4.00 5.87 -14.72
C LEU A 40 -4.16 4.34 -14.84
N ARG A 41 -3.27 3.66 -15.57
CA ARG A 41 -3.25 2.18 -15.65
C ARG A 41 -2.87 1.54 -14.34
N ALA A 42 -1.88 2.08 -13.61
CA ALA A 42 -1.49 1.61 -12.29
C ALA A 42 -2.66 1.74 -11.30
N LEU A 43 -3.37 2.87 -11.31
CA LEU A 43 -4.60 3.05 -10.53
C LEU A 43 -5.63 1.96 -10.89
N ARG A 44 -5.88 1.73 -12.18
CA ARG A 44 -6.81 0.68 -12.64
C ARG A 44 -6.39 -0.71 -12.14
N LEU A 45 -5.13 -1.11 -12.36
CA LEU A 45 -4.58 -2.39 -11.90
C LEU A 45 -4.72 -2.55 -10.39
N PHE A 46 -4.52 -1.47 -9.63
CA PHE A 46 -4.69 -1.53 -8.18
C PHE A 46 -6.11 -1.91 -7.77
N PHE A 47 -7.15 -1.41 -8.44
CA PHE A 47 -8.54 -1.72 -8.10
C PHE A 47 -9.09 -3.02 -8.73
N GLU A 48 -8.37 -3.62 -9.68
CA GLU A 48 -8.76 -4.90 -10.26
C GLU A 48 -8.66 -6.04 -9.23
N GLN A 49 -9.65 -6.94 -9.24
CA GLN A 49 -9.69 -8.12 -8.35
C GLN A 49 -8.65 -9.18 -8.75
N ARG A 50 -8.39 -9.30 -10.05
CA ARG A 50 -7.40 -10.21 -10.64
C ARG A 50 -6.46 -9.42 -11.53
N PRO A 51 -5.64 -8.54 -10.93
CA PRO A 51 -4.75 -7.70 -11.71
C PRO A 51 -3.70 -8.57 -12.40
N LYS A 52 -3.43 -8.27 -13.66
CA LYS A 52 -2.38 -8.91 -14.43
C LYS A 52 -1.46 -7.83 -14.98
N ILE A 53 -0.20 -7.89 -14.57
CA ILE A 53 0.86 -7.09 -15.18
C ILE A 53 1.48 -7.96 -16.28
N GLU A 54 1.57 -7.44 -17.49
CA GLU A 54 2.30 -8.11 -18.55
C GLU A 54 3.80 -7.85 -18.38
N GLU A 55 4.67 -8.73 -18.89
CA GLU A 55 6.12 -8.49 -18.84
C GLU A 55 6.52 -7.16 -19.50
N SER A 56 5.78 -6.72 -20.53
CA SER A 56 5.97 -5.42 -21.19
C SER A 56 5.56 -4.21 -20.35
N ASP A 57 4.84 -4.42 -19.25
CA ASP A 57 4.48 -3.37 -18.31
C ASP A 57 5.53 -3.22 -17.19
N VAL A 58 6.54 -4.09 -17.13
CA VAL A 58 7.65 -3.94 -16.18
C VAL A 58 8.65 -2.93 -16.73
N HIS A 59 9.22 -2.13 -15.83
CA HIS A 59 10.23 -1.16 -16.22
C HIS A 59 11.43 -1.86 -16.90
N ASP A 60 11.81 -1.39 -18.09
CA ASP A 60 12.88 -2.00 -18.90
C ASP A 60 14.23 -2.08 -18.18
N GLY A 61 14.48 -1.19 -17.21
CA GLY A 61 15.69 -1.19 -16.38
C GLY A 61 15.64 -2.07 -15.14
N ALA A 62 14.55 -2.80 -14.89
CA ALA A 62 14.38 -3.62 -13.69
C ALA A 62 15.04 -5.00 -13.84
N ASP A 63 15.72 -5.47 -12.79
CA ASP A 63 16.30 -6.81 -12.73
C ASP A 63 15.22 -7.90 -12.54
N GLN A 64 15.60 -9.17 -12.69
CA GLN A 64 14.72 -10.32 -12.42
C GLN A 64 14.28 -10.45 -10.95
N LYS A 65 14.91 -9.70 -10.04
CA LYS A 65 14.60 -9.64 -8.60
C LYS A 65 13.79 -8.40 -8.22
N ASP A 66 13.59 -7.47 -9.15
CA ASP A 66 13.01 -6.17 -8.87
C ASP A 66 11.50 -6.22 -9.07
N ASP A 67 10.78 -6.55 -7.99
CA ASP A 67 9.32 -6.67 -8.03
C ASP A 67 8.65 -5.36 -8.46
N VAL A 68 7.48 -5.49 -9.11
CA VAL A 68 6.66 -4.33 -9.46
C VAL A 68 5.84 -3.94 -8.24
N VAL A 69 5.88 -2.66 -7.89
CA VAL A 69 5.18 -2.14 -6.71
C VAL A 69 4.16 -1.11 -7.17
N ILE A 70 2.93 -1.23 -6.70
CA ILE A 70 1.90 -0.19 -6.81
C ILE A 70 1.35 0.05 -5.42
N GLU A 71 1.43 1.30 -4.96
CA GLU A 71 0.99 1.70 -3.63
C GLU A 71 0.00 2.86 -3.75
N ILE A 72 -1.11 2.75 -3.02
CA ILE A 72 -2.14 3.79 -2.96
C ILE A 72 -2.41 4.15 -1.51
N ALA A 73 -2.39 5.45 -1.23
CA ALA A 73 -2.88 5.99 0.04
C ALA A 73 -4.33 6.45 -0.12
N PHE A 74 -5.16 6.14 0.87
CA PHE A 74 -6.55 6.58 0.96
C PHE A 74 -6.73 7.57 2.11
N THR A 75 -7.53 8.59 1.85
CA THR A 75 -7.97 9.61 2.83
C THR A 75 -9.49 9.65 2.91
N CYS A 76 -10.05 10.56 3.71
CA CYS A 76 -11.49 10.62 4.02
C CYS A 76 -11.98 9.23 4.46
N LEU A 77 -11.26 8.65 5.43
CA LEU A 77 -11.61 7.37 6.03
C LEU A 77 -12.92 7.52 6.81
N PRO A 78 -13.73 6.46 6.91
CA PRO A 78 -14.87 6.47 7.82
C PRO A 78 -14.39 6.70 9.26
N ASP A 79 -15.18 7.44 10.04
CA ASP A 79 -14.87 7.73 11.45
C ASP A 79 -14.98 6.47 12.32
N VAL A 80 -15.86 5.54 11.93
CA VAL A 80 -16.11 4.27 12.62
C VAL A 80 -16.02 3.12 11.60
N ILE A 81 -15.33 2.05 11.99
CA ILE A 81 -15.27 0.77 11.30
C ILE A 81 -15.59 -0.36 12.28
N GLU A 82 -15.89 -1.52 11.74
CA GLU A 82 -16.13 -2.75 12.49
C GLU A 82 -15.23 -3.83 11.91
N LEU A 83 -14.24 -4.28 12.70
CA LEU A 83 -13.33 -5.36 12.31
C LEU A 83 -13.77 -6.72 12.89
N GLU A 84 -14.39 -6.68 14.06
CA GLU A 84 -15.03 -7.81 14.72
C GLU A 84 -16.52 -7.50 14.93
N ASP A 85 -17.37 -8.51 14.81
CA ASP A 85 -18.82 -8.35 14.91
C ASP A 85 -19.23 -7.69 16.25
N GLY A 86 -19.87 -6.53 16.16
CA GLY A 86 -20.34 -5.72 17.28
C GLY A 86 -19.29 -4.83 17.94
N VAL A 87 -18.06 -4.76 17.40
CA VAL A 87 -16.97 -3.95 17.96
C VAL A 87 -16.67 -2.77 17.04
N GLU A 88 -17.20 -1.60 17.40
CA GLU A 88 -16.88 -0.33 16.75
C GLU A 88 -15.45 0.12 17.14
N THR A 89 -14.67 0.52 16.14
CA THR A 89 -13.30 1.04 16.28
C THR A 89 -12.99 2.02 15.14
N SER A 90 -11.75 2.49 15.02
CA SER A 90 -11.29 3.36 13.94
C SER A 90 -9.93 2.92 13.41
N PHE A 91 -9.60 3.26 12.15
CA PHE A 91 -8.29 2.90 11.58
C PHE A 91 -7.10 3.42 12.41
N PRO A 92 -7.11 4.64 12.99
CA PRO A 92 -6.02 5.09 13.86
C PRO A 92 -5.93 4.33 15.19
N GLU A 93 -7.06 4.00 15.82
CA GLU A 93 -7.08 3.23 17.07
C GLU A 93 -6.50 1.83 16.87
N GLU A 94 -6.77 1.23 15.71
CA GLU A 94 -6.23 -0.08 15.31
C GLU A 94 -4.80 -0.01 14.73
N MET A 95 -4.16 1.16 14.74
CA MET A 95 -2.83 1.39 14.15
C MET A 95 -2.71 0.96 12.68
N LEU A 96 -3.77 1.19 11.89
CA LEU A 96 -3.85 0.79 10.48
C LEU A 96 -3.54 1.93 9.49
N VAL A 97 -3.14 3.10 9.98
CA VAL A 97 -2.81 4.28 9.15
C VAL A 97 -1.31 4.55 9.11
N ASP A 98 -0.86 5.17 8.02
CA ASP A 98 0.51 5.68 7.89
C ASP A 98 0.74 6.94 8.73
N THR A 99 1.96 7.48 8.69
CA THR A 99 2.34 8.71 9.42
C THR A 99 1.59 9.98 8.98
N ASN A 100 0.88 9.93 7.85
CA ASN A 100 0.04 11.01 7.35
C ASN A 100 -1.45 10.78 7.68
N GLY A 101 -1.78 9.76 8.49
CA GLY A 101 -3.16 9.39 8.80
C GLY A 101 -3.91 8.80 7.62
N CYS A 102 -3.22 8.32 6.59
CA CYS A 102 -3.81 7.69 5.43
C CYS A 102 -3.79 6.16 5.56
N LEU A 103 -4.85 5.49 5.08
CA LEU A 103 -4.79 4.04 4.89
C LEU A 103 -3.96 3.77 3.64
N ARG A 104 -2.73 3.29 3.81
CA ARG A 104 -1.79 3.05 2.70
C ARG A 104 -1.69 1.57 2.43
N ILE A 105 -2.03 1.18 1.20
CA ILE A 105 -2.06 -0.21 0.76
C ILE A 105 -1.03 -0.38 -0.34
N ARG A 106 -0.17 -1.39 -0.19
CA ARG A 106 0.84 -1.78 -1.16
C ARG A 106 0.47 -3.10 -1.81
N LYS A 107 0.48 -3.14 -3.15
CA LYS A 107 0.49 -4.37 -3.95
C LYS A 107 1.88 -4.58 -4.51
N VAL A 108 2.51 -5.70 -4.18
CA VAL A 108 3.81 -6.11 -4.74
C VAL A 108 3.57 -7.30 -5.66
N PHE A 109 3.94 -7.16 -6.92
CA PHE A 109 3.85 -8.19 -7.94
C PHE A 109 5.25 -8.80 -8.12
N PRO A 110 5.48 -10.03 -7.64
CA PRO A 110 6.78 -10.66 -7.78
C PRO A 110 7.16 -10.80 -9.25
N ARG A 111 8.41 -10.56 -9.62
CA ARG A 111 8.85 -10.75 -11.03
C ARG A 111 8.54 -12.15 -11.56
N GLY A 112 8.65 -13.17 -10.71
CA GLY A 112 8.29 -14.55 -11.07
C GLY A 112 6.78 -14.84 -11.12
N ASN A 113 5.92 -13.90 -10.71
CA ASN A 113 4.46 -14.07 -10.71
C ASN A 113 3.70 -12.73 -10.77
N LEU A 114 3.64 -12.13 -11.96
CA LEU A 114 2.97 -10.85 -12.24
C LEU A 114 1.43 -10.89 -12.19
N THR A 115 0.83 -12.01 -11.80
CA THR A 115 -0.63 -12.19 -11.69
C THR A 115 -1.12 -12.29 -10.25
N LYS A 116 -0.21 -12.51 -9.29
CA LYS A 116 -0.56 -12.76 -7.90
C LYS A 116 0.22 -11.81 -6.99
N PRO A 117 -0.30 -10.58 -6.80
CA PRO A 117 0.35 -9.66 -5.90
C PRO A 117 0.22 -10.12 -4.44
N SER A 118 1.25 -9.88 -3.64
CA SER A 118 1.08 -9.78 -2.19
C SER A 118 0.51 -8.40 -1.85
N ILE A 119 -0.36 -8.34 -0.84
CA ILE A 119 -1.03 -7.13 -0.40
C ILE A 119 -0.65 -6.89 1.05
N SER A 120 -0.22 -5.68 1.38
CA SER A 120 0.10 -5.26 2.74
C SER A 120 -0.35 -3.84 3.02
N LEU A 121 -0.50 -3.51 4.30
CA LEU A 121 -0.65 -2.15 4.77
C LEU A 121 0.72 -1.57 5.10
N ILE A 122 0.89 -0.27 4.85
CA ILE A 122 2.02 0.51 5.31
C ILE A 122 1.50 1.41 6.42
N VAL A 123 1.97 1.16 7.64
CA VAL A 123 1.44 1.78 8.85
C VAL A 123 2.53 2.53 9.61
N GLN A 124 2.11 3.47 10.43
CA GLN A 124 2.97 4.01 11.49
C GLN A 124 3.06 2.98 12.62
N ASP A 125 4.27 2.70 13.06
CA ASP A 125 4.54 1.75 14.13
C ASP A 125 5.39 2.40 15.23
N PHE A 126 5.54 1.71 16.36
CA PHE A 126 6.38 2.14 17.45
C PHE A 126 7.85 2.11 17.04
N ALA A 127 8.58 3.19 17.34
CA ALA A 127 10.02 3.26 17.11
C ALA A 127 10.81 2.34 18.05
N ASP A 128 10.25 2.03 19.22
CA ASP A 128 10.83 1.09 20.16
C ASP A 128 10.64 -0.34 19.63
N GLY A 129 11.74 -1.04 19.39
CA GLY A 129 11.72 -2.41 18.86
C GLY A 129 10.98 -3.43 19.73
N HIS A 130 10.78 -3.15 21.02
CA HIS A 130 9.96 -3.99 21.88
C HIS A 130 8.47 -3.89 21.53
N PHE A 131 8.01 -2.71 21.12
CA PHE A 131 6.63 -2.43 20.78
C PHE A 131 6.39 -2.41 19.26
N ALA A 132 7.42 -2.58 18.44
CA ALA A 132 7.26 -2.70 17.00
C ALA A 132 6.58 -4.01 16.59
N GLY A 133 5.72 -3.92 15.58
CA GLY A 133 5.08 -5.06 14.91
C GLY A 133 3.99 -5.74 15.73
N LEU A 134 3.41 -5.08 16.73
CA LEU A 134 2.37 -5.71 17.56
C LEU A 134 1.16 -6.17 16.75
N SER A 135 0.77 -5.39 15.74
CA SER A 135 -0.39 -5.66 14.87
C SER A 135 -0.24 -6.91 13.97
N ILE A 136 0.97 -7.46 13.83
CA ILE A 136 1.23 -8.68 13.03
C ILE A 136 1.48 -9.92 13.90
N LEU A 137 1.56 -9.77 15.22
CA LEU A 137 1.78 -10.89 16.12
C LEU A 137 0.51 -11.70 16.30
N LYS A 138 0.68 -13.02 16.42
CA LYS A 138 -0.41 -13.88 16.90
C LYS A 138 -0.61 -13.67 18.40
N GLU A 139 -1.82 -13.93 18.89
CA GLU A 139 -2.17 -13.81 20.31
C GLU A 139 -1.13 -14.47 21.24
N ARG A 140 -0.65 -15.68 20.92
CA ARG A 140 0.39 -16.36 21.68
C ARG A 140 1.69 -15.54 21.79
N GLU A 141 2.15 -14.99 20.66
CA GLU A 141 3.39 -14.20 20.59
C GLU A 141 3.23 -12.87 21.30
N LEU A 142 2.03 -12.28 21.23
CA LEU A 142 1.67 -11.07 21.95
C LEU A 142 1.68 -11.32 23.47
N ASN A 143 1.08 -12.41 23.94
CA ASN A 143 1.06 -12.80 25.35
C ASN A 143 2.47 -13.10 25.89
N GLU A 144 3.31 -13.81 25.13
CA GLU A 144 4.72 -14.04 25.48
C GLU A 144 5.49 -12.72 25.63
N ARG A 145 5.20 -11.75 24.75
CA ARG A 145 5.79 -10.42 24.83
C ARG A 145 5.30 -9.63 26.04
N CYS A 146 3.99 -9.61 26.34
CA CYS A 146 3.44 -8.97 27.54
C CYS A 146 4.06 -9.52 28.84
N ALA A 147 4.17 -10.85 28.94
CA ALA A 147 4.78 -11.51 30.10
C ALA A 147 6.23 -11.07 30.34
N SER A 148 7.00 -10.79 29.27
CA SER A 148 8.37 -10.29 29.39
C SER A 148 8.46 -8.90 30.05
N PHE A 149 7.35 -8.16 30.08
CA PHE A 149 7.21 -6.86 30.75
C PHE A 149 6.44 -6.92 32.08
N GLY A 150 6.03 -8.11 32.51
CA GLY A 150 5.24 -8.30 33.74
C GLY A 150 3.80 -7.80 33.64
N ILE A 151 3.25 -7.74 32.41
CA ILE A 151 1.85 -7.46 32.11
C ILE A 151 1.13 -8.76 31.80
#